data_AF-A0A972CTT5-F1
#
_entry.id   AF-A0A972CTT5-F1
#
_cell.length_a   1.000
_cell.length_b   1.000
_cell.length_c   1.000
_cell.angle_alpha   90.00
_cell.angle_beta   90.00
_cell.angle_gamma   90.00
#
_symmetry.space_group_name_H-M   'P 1'
#
loop_
_entity.id
_entity.type
_entity.pdbx_description
1 polymer ?
#
loop_
_entity_poly.entity_id
_entity_poly.type
_entity_poly.pdbx_seq_one_letter_code
_entity_poly.pdbx_strand_id
1 'polypeptide(L)'
;MKKFFGTIGMTLGSWIMWLGLFALICPFLFPFPMWIELKKYFNLVAFIFPLGFVLRYFSMYDKDLLGRFPYLFKDLFFILILVAVPCASVPITYAVYQREGYLAILKGLILIAIGIVGYFYMDYYIKDKKGKKHKEEAEEDFEEYYEEE
;
A
#
# COMPACT_ATOMS: atom_id res chain seq x y z
N MET A 1 10.83 -21.61 12.80
CA MET A 1 11.34 -21.20 11.46
C MET A 1 10.28 -20.51 10.60
N LYS A 2 9.06 -21.05 10.41
CA LYS A 2 8.00 -20.40 9.59
C LYS A 2 7.67 -18.94 9.98
N LYS A 3 7.51 -18.65 11.28
CA LYS A 3 7.26 -17.27 11.77
C LYS A 3 8.39 -16.30 11.45
N PHE A 4 9.65 -16.72 11.57
CA PHE A 4 10.82 -15.90 11.24
C PHE A 4 10.89 -15.54 9.74
N PHE A 5 10.67 -16.53 8.86
CA PHE A 5 10.60 -16.29 7.41
C PHE A 5 9.41 -15.40 7.03
N GLY A 6 8.27 -15.57 7.71
CA GLY A 6 7.11 -14.68 7.57
C GLY A 6 7.45 -13.23 7.90
N THR A 7 8.08 -12.97 9.04
CA THR A 7 8.48 -11.62 9.45
C THR A 7 9.50 -11.00 8.50
N ILE A 8 10.49 -11.76 8.03
CA ILE A 8 11.50 -11.27 7.08
C ILE A 8 10.83 -10.90 5.74
N GLY A 9 9.97 -11.77 5.21
CA GLY A 9 9.22 -11.49 3.98
C GLY A 9 8.28 -10.29 4.13
N MET A 10 7.68 -10.14 5.31
CA MET A 10 6.82 -9.01 5.66
C MET A 10 7.59 -7.69 5.64
N THR A 11 8.74 -7.63 6.31
CA THR A 11 9.59 -6.44 6.40
C THR A 11 10.24 -6.10 5.05
N LEU A 12 10.89 -7.07 4.40
CA LEU A 12 11.54 -6.84 3.10
C LEU A 12 10.53 -6.49 2.01
N GLY A 13 9.38 -7.18 1.98
CA GLY A 13 8.31 -6.91 1.02
C GLY A 13 7.80 -5.47 1.16
N SER A 14 7.49 -5.03 2.38
CA SER A 14 7.07 -3.64 2.64
C SER A 14 8.14 -2.61 2.29
N TRP A 15 9.40 -2.91 2.59
CA TRP A 15 10.51 -2.00 2.31
C TRP A 15 10.71 -1.80 0.81
N ILE A 16 10.70 -2.90 0.04
CA ILE A 16 10.78 -2.88 -1.42
C ILE A 16 9.55 -2.20 -2.02
N MET A 17 8.35 -2.47 -1.51
CA MET A 17 7.13 -1.80 -1.95
C MET A 17 7.22 -0.29 -1.74
N TRP A 18 7.70 0.15 -0.58
CA TRP A 18 7.87 1.57 -0.27
C TRP A 18 8.88 2.25 -1.21
N LEU A 19 10.05 1.65 -1.41
CA LEU A 19 11.06 2.19 -2.34
C LEU A 19 10.56 2.21 -3.80
N GLY A 20 9.91 1.13 -4.23
CA GLY A 20 9.33 1.02 -5.56
C GLY A 20 8.26 2.08 -5.82
N LEU A 21 7.36 2.28 -4.87
CA LEU A 21 6.30 3.28 -4.99
C LEU A 21 6.85 4.70 -4.92
N PHE A 22 7.84 4.95 -4.06
CA PHE A 22 8.59 6.21 -4.04
C PHE A 22 9.20 6.51 -5.40
N ALA A 23 9.87 5.52 -6.00
CA ALA A 23 10.50 5.68 -7.30
C ALA A 23 9.48 5.89 -8.44
N LEU A 24 8.24 5.43 -8.27
CA LEU A 24 7.20 5.60 -9.27
C LEU A 24 6.51 6.97 -9.16
N ILE A 25 6.21 7.41 -7.94
CA ILE A 25 5.42 8.62 -7.67
C ILE A 25 6.27 9.89 -7.74
N CYS A 26 7.50 9.81 -7.25
CA CYS A 26 8.39 10.98 -7.13
C CYS A 26 8.64 11.66 -8.49
N PRO A 27 8.99 10.97 -9.60
CA PRO A 27 9.13 11.61 -10.91
C PRO A 27 7.84 12.29 -11.41
N PHE A 28 6.68 11.82 -10.98
CA PHE A 28 5.39 12.38 -11.39
C PHE A 28 5.02 13.66 -10.62
N LEU A 29 5.53 13.80 -9.39
CA LEU A 29 5.28 14.95 -8.51
C LEU A 29 6.33 16.05 -8.61
N PHE A 30 7.42 15.83 -9.33
CA PHE A 30 8.47 16.83 -9.47
C PHE A 30 8.11 17.87 -10.53
N PRO A 31 8.27 19.18 -10.24
CA PRO A 31 7.96 20.24 -11.19
C PRO A 31 9.08 20.46 -12.24
N PHE A 32 10.21 19.76 -12.13
CA PHE A 32 11.36 19.88 -13.01
C PHE A 32 11.79 18.52 -13.60
N PRO A 33 12.43 18.52 -14.78
CA PRO A 33 12.96 17.31 -15.38
C PRO A 33 14.05 16.70 -14.49
N MET A 34 13.86 15.43 -14.14
CA MET A 34 14.81 14.66 -13.36
C MET A 34 16.08 14.38 -14.18
N TRP A 35 17.26 14.44 -13.55
CA TRP A 35 18.52 14.06 -14.21
C TRP A 35 18.46 12.64 -14.78
N ILE A 36 19.06 12.43 -15.96
CA ILE A 36 19.05 11.15 -16.68
C ILE A 36 19.53 10.00 -15.78
N GLU A 37 20.61 10.21 -15.04
CA GLU A 37 21.19 9.20 -14.16
C GLU A 37 20.22 8.82 -13.04
N LEU A 38 19.60 9.83 -12.40
CA LEU A 38 18.61 9.63 -11.36
C LEU A 38 17.38 8.88 -11.91
N LYS A 39 16.87 9.29 -13.09
CA LYS A 39 15.75 8.61 -13.76
C LYS A 39 16.03 7.12 -14.02
N LYS A 40 17.27 6.75 -14.34
CA LYS A 40 17.67 5.34 -14.53
C LYS A 40 17.58 4.55 -13.22
N TYR A 41 18.05 5.11 -12.10
CA TYR A 41 17.91 4.47 -10.79
C TYR A 41 16.43 4.33 -10.38
N PHE A 42 15.63 5.38 -10.60
CA PHE A 42 14.19 5.36 -10.30
C PHE A 42 13.47 4.28 -11.12
N ASN A 43 13.75 4.17 -12.42
CA ASN A 43 13.19 3.12 -13.26
C ASN A 43 13.59 1.71 -12.80
N LEU A 44 14.84 1.51 -12.39
CA LEU A 44 15.31 0.23 -11.86
C LEU A 44 14.59 -0.13 -10.55
N VAL A 45 14.43 0.83 -9.64
CA VAL A 45 13.73 0.61 -8.37
C VAL A 45 12.24 0.37 -8.60
N ALA A 46 11.62 1.10 -9.53
CA ALA A 46 10.24 0.87 -9.94
C ALA A 46 10.05 -0.51 -10.58
N PHE A 47 11.05 -1.03 -11.31
CA PHE A 47 11.02 -2.39 -11.84
C PHE A 47 11.04 -3.47 -10.74
N ILE A 48 11.65 -3.17 -9.59
CA ILE A 48 11.71 -4.09 -8.44
C ILE A 48 10.42 -4.03 -7.61
N PHE A 49 9.56 -3.01 -7.77
CA PHE A 49 8.30 -2.86 -7.05
C PHE A 49 7.42 -4.14 -7.01
N PRO A 50 7.19 -4.86 -8.13
CA PRO A 50 6.38 -6.07 -8.14
C PRO A 50 6.97 -7.18 -7.27
N LEU A 51 8.30 -7.24 -7.11
CA LEU A 51 8.96 -8.23 -6.23
C LEU A 51 8.58 -7.99 -4.77
N GLY A 52 8.47 -6.73 -4.34
CA GLY A 52 7.99 -6.39 -3.00
C GLY A 52 6.56 -6.87 -2.77
N PHE A 53 5.69 -6.69 -3.76
CA PHE A 53 4.31 -7.16 -3.73
C PHE A 53 4.23 -8.68 -3.61
N VAL A 54 5.04 -9.40 -4.40
CA VAL A 54 5.12 -10.87 -4.38
C VAL A 54 5.63 -11.38 -3.03
N LEU A 55 6.70 -10.80 -2.50
CA LEU A 55 7.24 -11.15 -1.18
C LEU A 55 6.21 -10.94 -0.07
N ARG A 56 5.50 -9.80 -0.11
CA ARG A 56 4.43 -9.49 0.83
C ARG A 56 3.26 -10.48 0.69
N TYR A 57 2.87 -10.85 -0.53
CA TYR A 57 1.84 -11.85 -0.78
C TYR A 57 2.19 -13.23 -0.22
N PHE A 58 3.43 -13.69 -0.40
CA PHE A 58 3.89 -14.96 0.14
C PHE A 58 4.05 -14.96 1.66
N SER A 59 4.36 -13.81 2.27
CA SER A 59 4.45 -13.68 3.74
C SER A 59 3.11 -13.90 4.45
N MET A 60 1.98 -13.67 3.77
CA MET A 60 0.63 -13.88 4.32
C MET A 60 0.12 -15.31 4.10
N TYR A 61 0.95 -16.31 4.38
CA TYR A 61 0.62 -17.72 4.13
C TYR A 61 -0.54 -18.23 4.99
N ASP A 62 -0.79 -17.63 6.16
CA ASP A 62 -1.89 -17.98 7.07
C ASP A 62 -3.29 -17.55 6.57
N LYS A 63 -3.38 -16.91 5.41
CA LYS A 63 -4.65 -16.45 4.82
C LYS A 63 -4.91 -17.12 3.48
N ASP A 64 -6.19 -17.29 3.14
CA ASP A 64 -6.61 -17.72 1.80
C ASP A 64 -6.06 -16.79 0.72
N LEU A 65 -5.77 -17.36 -0.47
CA LEU A 65 -5.22 -16.65 -1.62
C LEU A 65 -6.00 -15.35 -1.93
N LEU A 66 -7.33 -15.43 -2.01
CA LEU A 66 -8.20 -14.28 -2.24
C LEU A 66 -8.32 -13.35 -1.01
N GLY A 67 -8.12 -13.89 0.19
CA GLY A 67 -8.11 -13.13 1.43
C GLY A 67 -6.86 -12.27 1.62
N ARG A 68 -5.78 -12.47 0.84
CA ARG A 68 -4.52 -11.71 0.93
C ARG A 68 -4.58 -10.36 0.22
N PHE A 69 -5.23 -10.31 -0.95
CA PHE A 69 -5.30 -9.10 -1.78
C PHE A 69 -5.82 -7.87 -1.01
N PRO A 70 -6.89 -7.96 -0.20
CA PRO A 70 -7.39 -6.79 0.51
C PRO A 70 -6.35 -6.15 1.44
N TYR A 71 -5.54 -6.97 2.11
CA TYR A 71 -4.48 -6.49 2.99
C TYR A 71 -3.31 -5.90 2.20
N LEU A 72 -2.96 -6.49 1.06
CA LEU A 72 -1.94 -5.93 0.16
C LEU A 72 -2.34 -4.57 -0.40
N PHE A 73 -3.59 -4.41 -0.82
CA PHE A 73 -4.10 -3.12 -1.28
C PHE A 73 -4.16 -2.11 -0.14
N LYS A 74 -4.58 -2.52 1.05
CA LYS A 74 -4.53 -1.67 2.25
C LYS A 74 -3.09 -1.18 2.53
N ASP A 75 -2.11 -2.08 2.50
CA ASP A 75 -0.69 -1.76 2.68
C ASP A 75 -0.20 -0.82 1.57
N LEU A 76 -0.59 -1.06 0.31
CA LEU A 76 -0.26 -0.22 -0.83
C LEU A 76 -0.77 1.21 -0.66
N PHE A 77 -2.04 1.39 -0.26
CA PHE A 77 -2.62 2.70 -0.02
C PHE A 77 -1.97 3.40 1.18
N PHE A 78 -1.62 2.67 2.23
CA PHE A 78 -0.88 3.22 3.35
C PHE A 78 0.51 3.73 2.94
N ILE A 79 1.25 2.91 2.17
CA ILE A 79 2.56 3.26 1.60
C ILE A 79 2.43 4.45 0.65
N LEU A 80 1.37 4.51 -0.16
CA LEU A 80 1.06 5.63 -1.05
C LEU A 80 0.97 6.95 -0.28
N ILE A 81 0.25 6.98 0.85
CA ILE A 81 0.17 8.16 1.71
C ILE A 81 1.57 8.53 2.24
N LEU A 82 2.29 7.55 2.79
CA LEU A 82 3.62 7.76 3.38
C LEU A 82 4.64 8.30 2.38
N VAL A 83 4.53 7.92 1.10
CA VAL A 83 5.39 8.40 0.03
C VAL A 83 4.93 9.76 -0.50
N ALA A 84 3.63 9.94 -0.71
CA ALA A 84 3.08 11.13 -1.34
C ALA A 84 3.28 12.39 -0.47
N VAL A 85 3.23 12.26 0.86
CA VAL A 85 3.44 13.39 1.78
C VAL A 85 4.82 14.06 1.61
N PRO A 86 5.96 13.34 1.77
CA PRO A 86 7.28 13.94 1.57
C PRO A 86 7.54 14.28 0.09
N CYS A 87 6.97 13.57 -0.87
CA CYS A 87 7.11 13.93 -2.28
C CYS A 87 6.36 15.22 -2.63
N ALA A 88 5.24 15.52 -1.96
CA ALA A 88 4.48 16.76 -2.15
C ALA A 88 5.12 17.97 -1.44
N SER A 89 5.92 17.77 -0.38
CA SER A 89 6.59 18.90 0.30
C SER A 89 7.62 19.60 -0.59
N VAL A 90 8.27 18.87 -1.49
CA VAL A 90 9.27 19.43 -2.43
C VAL A 90 8.68 20.45 -3.43
N PRO A 91 7.58 20.16 -4.16
CA PRO A 91 6.93 21.16 -5.00
C PRO A 91 6.28 22.29 -4.20
N ILE A 92 5.85 22.05 -2.95
CA ILE A 92 5.31 23.11 -2.08
C ILE A 92 6.39 24.16 -1.78
N THR A 93 7.59 23.74 -1.38
CA THR A 93 8.69 24.68 -1.11
C THR A 93 9.13 25.42 -2.38
N TYR A 94 9.14 24.73 -3.53
CA TYR A 94 9.42 25.34 -4.82
C TYR A 94 8.39 26.40 -5.23
N ALA A 95 7.09 26.10 -5.10
CA ALA A 95 6.03 27.02 -5.46
C ALA A 95 5.96 28.26 -4.56
N VAL A 96 6.33 28.14 -3.28
CA VAL A 96 6.46 29.30 -2.39
C VAL A 96 7.57 30.24 -2.87
N TYR A 97 8.66 29.69 -3.41
CA TYR A 97 9.82 30.47 -3.85
C TYR A 97 9.67 31.07 -5.26
N GLN A 98 9.14 30.32 -6.23
CA GLN A 98 9.04 30.76 -7.63
C GLN A 98 7.62 31.14 -8.09
N ARG A 99 6.58 30.96 -7.26
CA ARG A 99 5.15 31.13 -7.62
C ARG A 99 4.69 30.30 -8.83
N GLU A 100 5.42 29.24 -9.15
CA GLU A 100 5.11 28.29 -10.22
C GLU A 100 5.12 26.85 -9.66
N GLY A 101 4.41 25.93 -10.33
CA GLY A 101 4.39 24.51 -9.92
C GLY A 101 3.19 24.07 -9.07
N TYR A 102 2.13 24.88 -8.98
CA TYR A 102 0.88 24.51 -8.29
C TYR A 102 0.24 23.21 -8.79
N LEU A 103 0.43 22.86 -10.07
CA LEU A 103 -0.05 21.60 -10.65
C LEU A 103 0.59 20.37 -9.98
N ALA A 104 1.86 20.44 -9.61
CA ALA A 104 2.54 19.36 -8.90
C ALA A 104 2.00 19.19 -7.48
N ILE A 105 1.66 20.29 -6.80
CA ILE A 105 1.01 20.28 -5.49
C ILE A 105 -0.38 19.64 -5.58
N LEU A 106 -1.18 20.05 -6.58
CA LEU A 106 -2.53 19.50 -6.80
C LEU A 106 -2.47 17.99 -7.05
N LYS A 107 -1.54 17.53 -7.90
CA LYS A 107 -1.29 16.09 -8.12
C LYS A 107 -0.92 15.36 -6.83
N GLY A 108 -0.07 15.97 -6.00
CA GLY A 108 0.31 15.43 -4.70
C GLY A 108 -0.87 15.27 -3.76
N LEU A 109 -1.70 16.31 -3.64
CA LEU A 109 -2.91 16.29 -2.82
C LEU A 109 -3.92 15.25 -3.31
N ILE A 110 -4.11 15.12 -4.62
CA ILE A 110 -4.99 14.09 -5.20
C ILE A 110 -4.46 12.68 -4.86
N LEU A 111 -3.15 12.42 -4.98
CA LEU A 111 -2.58 11.13 -4.63
C LEU A 111 -2.73 10.79 -3.13
N ILE A 112 -2.56 11.79 -2.26
CA ILE A 112 -2.80 11.62 -0.82
C ILE A 112 -4.28 11.29 -0.57
N ALA A 113 -5.21 12.00 -1.21
CA ALA A 113 -6.64 11.75 -1.09
C ALA A 113 -7.03 10.34 -1.55
N ILE A 114 -6.49 9.89 -2.70
CA ILE A 114 -6.68 8.52 -3.20
C ILE A 114 -6.14 7.49 -2.19
N GLY A 115 -4.95 7.75 -1.63
CA GLY A 115 -4.36 6.91 -0.59
C GLY A 115 -5.26 6.78 0.64
N ILE A 116 -5.77 7.90 1.16
CA ILE A 116 -6.65 7.92 2.35
C ILE A 116 -7.95 7.17 2.07
N VAL A 117 -8.65 7.52 0.98
CA VAL A 117 -9.93 6.90 0.62
C VAL A 117 -9.76 5.41 0.37
N GLY A 118 -8.72 5.01 -0.38
CA GLY A 118 -8.40 3.62 -0.64
C GLY A 118 -8.08 2.84 0.64
N TYR A 119 -7.31 3.43 1.56
CA TYR A 119 -7.01 2.80 2.85
C TYR A 119 -8.28 2.53 3.67
N PHE A 120 -9.15 3.54 3.81
CA PHE A 120 -10.41 3.40 4.56
C PHE A 120 -11.36 2.40 3.91
N TYR A 121 -11.48 2.43 2.58
CA TYR A 121 -12.31 1.48 1.85
C TYR A 121 -11.85 0.04 2.08
N MET A 122 -10.54 -0.22 1.98
CA MET A 122 -9.99 -1.55 2.23
C MET A 122 -10.08 -1.97 3.70
N ASP A 123 -9.91 -1.03 4.65
CA ASP A 123 -10.10 -1.30 6.07
C ASP A 123 -11.54 -1.69 6.40
N TYR A 124 -12.52 -0.97 5.84
CA TYR A 124 -13.93 -1.28 5.99
C TYR A 124 -14.27 -2.66 5.39
N TYR A 125 -13.81 -2.93 4.17
CA TYR A 125 -14.02 -4.23 3.50
C TYR A 125 -13.45 -5.40 4.31
N ILE A 126 -12.25 -5.25 4.88
CA ILE A 126 -11.63 -6.27 5.73
C ILE A 126 -12.44 -6.50 7.01
N LYS A 127 -12.95 -5.43 7.64
CA LYS A 127 -13.77 -5.51 8.85
C LYS A 127 -15.12 -6.18 8.58
N ASP A 128 -15.80 -5.82 7.50
CA ASP A 128 -17.07 -6.43 7.09
C ASP A 128 -16.91 -7.95 6.87
N LYS A 129 -15.88 -8.35 6.13
CA LYS A 129 -15.63 -9.78 5.86
C LYS A 129 -15.33 -10.58 7.14
N LYS A 130 -14.61 -9.99 8.11
CA LYS A 130 -14.38 -10.63 9.41
C LYS A 130 -15.66 -10.75 10.23
N GLY A 131 -16.51 -9.72 10.20
CA GLY A 131 -17.79 -9.71 10.91
C GLY A 131 -18.76 -10.77 10.37
N LYS A 132 -18.82 -10.96 9.05
CA LYS A 132 -19.60 -12.04 8.41
C LYS A 132 -19.10 -13.42 8.79
N LYS A 133 -17.80 -13.65 8.72
CA LYS A 133 -17.20 -14.94 9.08
C LYS A 133 -17.49 -15.34 10.54
N HIS A 134 -17.40 -14.37 11.47
CA HIS A 134 -17.74 -14.63 12.88
C HIS A 134 -19.22 -14.94 13.12
N LYS A 135 -20.12 -14.40 12.28
CA LYS A 135 -21.56 -14.73 12.38
C LYS A 135 -21.85 -16.12 11.84
N GLU A 136 -21.24 -16.51 10.73
CA GLU A 136 -21.37 -17.85 10.16
C GLU A 136 -20.83 -18.91 11.13
N GLU A 137 -19.64 -18.71 11.71
CA GLU A 137 -19.08 -19.62 12.73
C GLU A 137 -19.98 -19.73 13.99
N ALA A 138 -20.61 -18.62 14.41
CA ALA A 138 -21.51 -18.63 15.56
C ALA A 138 -22.89 -19.24 15.26
N GLU A 139 -23.34 -19.26 14.00
CA GLU A 139 -24.58 -19.92 13.57
C GLU A 139 -24.36 -21.43 13.40
N GLU A 140 -23.20 -21.86 12.85
CA GLU A 140 -22.81 -23.28 12.77
C GLU A 140 -22.64 -23.92 14.16
N ASP A 141 -21.93 -23.25 15.09
CA ASP A 141 -21.79 -23.71 16.48
C ASP A 141 -23.16 -23.82 17.19
N PHE A 142 -24.13 -22.98 16.80
CA PHE A 142 -25.47 -23.01 17.37
C PHE A 142 -26.29 -24.17 16.82
N GLU A 143 -26.24 -24.43 15.51
CA GLU A 143 -26.94 -25.55 14.87
C GLU A 143 -26.40 -26.93 15.33
N GLU A 144 -25.09 -27.08 15.46
CA GLU A 144 -24.47 -28.33 15.94
C GLU A 144 -24.91 -28.68 17.38
N TYR A 145 -25.15 -27.66 18.22
CA TYR A 145 -25.64 -27.84 19.58
C TYR A 145 -27.08 -28.38 19.67
N TYR A 146 -27.93 -28.13 18.67
CA TYR A 146 -29.31 -28.62 18.64
C TYR A 146 -29.48 -29.94 17.88
N GLU A 147 -28.49 -30.38 17.09
CA GLU A 147 -28.49 -31.71 16.49
C GLU A 147 -27.97 -32.81 17.43
N GLU A 148 -27.25 -32.45 18.51
CA GLU A 148 -26.75 -33.40 19.53
C GLU A 148 -27.71 -33.66 20.72
N GLU A 149 -28.89 -33.00 20.80
CA GLU A 149 -29.97 -33.27 21.78
C GLU A 149 -31.09 -34.19 21.22
#